data_AF-A0A0X3NZU8-F1
#
_entry.id   AF-A0A0X3NZU8-F1
#
_cell.length_a   1.000
_cell.length_b   1.000
_cell.length_c   1.000
_cell.angle_alpha   90.00
_cell.angle_beta   90.00
_cell.angle_gamma   90.00
#
_symmetry.space_group_name_H-M   'P 1'
#
loop_
_entity.id
_entity.type
_entity.pdbx_description
1 polymer ?
#
loop_
_entity_poly.entity_id
_entity_poly.type
_entity_poly.pdbx_seq_one_letter_code
_entity_poly.pdbx_strand_id
1 'polypeptide(L)'
;PQMLQQFFYFLVVILIVLMPYGVCVHVLMLPYRVHSDGLSFFKIFELPYYNLFGELQLDSIKGEKENCPSDGINCPLWNPLTQIMHALYLLFAVVLLLNLLIAVSSAVYTELSSKAIDLWKFNQFTFLRMYELKSVFPPPFSTIHTFIRFLIIVAKKWCITSNQEEVKRADQSTQANSELQSRLSAVEGECFSCVFAKFNQSPSQAVSASLTRTSDTIRGDVANLVREMNTWMRQLKQIEDAENGEKTGTSDRGIEEAIISECVRNASDAISKDLMQLRSILDRS
;
A
#
# COMPACT_ATOMS: atom_id res chain seq x y z
N PRO A 1 8.75 -7.51 12.19
CA PRO A 1 7.92 -8.54 12.85
C PRO A 1 6.90 -9.21 11.90
N GLN A 2 6.22 -8.44 11.05
CA GLN A 2 5.19 -8.96 10.13
C GLN A 2 5.74 -10.00 9.15
N MET A 3 6.93 -9.76 8.57
CA MET A 3 7.66 -10.77 7.78
C MET A 3 7.78 -12.09 8.52
N LEU A 4 8.36 -12.05 9.73
CA LEU A 4 8.71 -13.22 10.52
C LEU A 4 7.46 -14.01 10.94
N GLN A 5 6.34 -13.33 11.14
CA GLN A 5 5.06 -13.96 11.42
C GLN A 5 4.53 -14.76 10.22
N GLN A 6 4.64 -14.22 9.00
CA GLN A 6 4.26 -14.95 7.78
C GLN A 6 5.16 -16.16 7.54
N PHE A 7 6.48 -16.00 7.75
CA PHE A 7 7.42 -17.13 7.72
C PHE A 7 7.07 -18.20 8.77
N PHE A 8 6.63 -17.80 9.96
CA PHE A 8 6.23 -18.74 11.00
C PHE A 8 4.98 -19.55 10.61
N TYR A 9 3.95 -18.91 10.05
CA TYR A 9 2.78 -19.64 9.54
C TYR A 9 3.16 -20.66 8.47
N PHE A 10 4.07 -20.28 7.57
CA PHE A 10 4.56 -21.19 6.56
C PHE A 10 5.37 -22.36 7.15
N LEU A 11 6.20 -22.11 8.17
CA LEU A 11 6.95 -23.15 8.88
C LEU A 11 6.01 -24.17 9.54
N VAL A 12 4.86 -23.72 10.07
CA VAL A 12 3.82 -24.62 10.60
C VAL A 12 3.24 -25.51 9.49
N VAL A 13 2.99 -24.98 8.29
CA VAL A 13 2.52 -25.77 7.13
C VAL A 13 3.55 -26.83 6.72
N ILE A 14 4.84 -26.49 6.68
CA ILE A 14 5.91 -27.47 6.44
C ILE A 14 5.87 -28.56 7.51
N LEU A 15 5.76 -28.21 8.79
CA LEU A 15 5.72 -29.18 9.88
C LEU A 15 4.54 -30.14 9.76
N ILE A 16 3.36 -29.64 9.35
CA ILE A 16 2.15 -30.45 9.14
C ILE A 16 2.34 -31.47 8.01
N VAL A 17 3.12 -31.16 6.98
CA VAL A 17 3.43 -32.11 5.88
C VAL A 17 4.58 -33.03 6.24
N LEU A 18 5.57 -32.52 6.96
CA LEU A 18 6.80 -33.24 7.32
C LEU A 18 6.55 -34.32 8.37
N MET A 19 5.71 -34.06 9.37
CA MET A 19 5.46 -34.97 10.48
C MET A 19 4.77 -36.28 10.05
N PRO A 20 3.67 -36.28 9.27
CA PRO A 20 3.05 -37.51 8.78
C PRO A 20 3.99 -38.32 7.87
N TYR A 21 4.70 -37.66 6.96
CA TYR A 21 5.66 -38.34 6.09
C TYR A 21 6.80 -38.98 6.89
N GLY A 22 7.40 -38.25 7.84
CA GLY A 22 8.47 -38.75 8.69
C GLY A 22 8.03 -39.98 9.49
N VAL A 23 6.85 -39.93 10.13
CA VAL A 23 6.30 -41.05 10.90
C VAL A 23 6.01 -42.25 9.99
N CYS A 24 5.34 -42.04 8.85
CA CYS A 24 5.01 -43.11 7.91
C CYS A 24 6.26 -43.82 7.39
N VAL A 25 7.27 -43.07 6.93
CA VAL A 25 8.51 -43.66 6.43
C VAL A 25 9.29 -44.36 7.54
N HIS A 26 9.34 -43.80 8.75
CA HIS A 26 10.04 -44.45 9.86
C HIS A 26 9.42 -45.81 10.21
N VAL A 27 8.09 -45.90 10.25
CA VAL A 27 7.36 -47.16 10.53
C VAL A 27 7.51 -48.15 9.38
N LEU A 28 7.46 -47.70 8.13
CA LEU A 28 7.60 -48.57 6.96
C LEU A 28 9.01 -49.13 6.79
N MET A 29 10.05 -48.36 7.15
CA MET A 29 11.44 -48.79 7.01
C MET A 29 11.94 -49.66 8.15
N LEU A 30 11.50 -49.42 9.39
CA LEU A 30 12.02 -50.09 10.59
C LEU A 30 10.90 -50.85 11.34
N PRO A 31 10.31 -51.91 10.75
CA PRO A 31 9.16 -52.61 11.33
C PRO A 31 9.48 -53.34 12.64
N TYR A 32 10.74 -53.72 12.86
CA TYR A 32 11.18 -54.51 14.02
C TYR A 32 11.60 -53.66 15.22
N ARG A 33 11.55 -52.32 15.12
CA ARG A 33 12.00 -51.42 16.17
C ARG A 33 10.87 -51.15 17.18
N VAL A 34 10.89 -51.90 18.29
CA VAL A 34 9.85 -51.87 19.33
C VAL A 34 10.11 -50.84 20.46
N HIS A 35 11.33 -50.32 20.60
CA HIS A 35 11.68 -49.37 21.66
C HIS A 35 11.94 -47.97 21.10
N SER A 36 11.15 -46.99 21.55
CA SER A 36 11.29 -45.58 21.19
C SER A 36 11.96 -44.79 22.31
N ASP A 37 13.29 -44.70 22.26
CA ASP A 37 14.02 -43.71 23.06
C ASP A 37 13.56 -42.30 22.69
N GLY A 38 13.63 -41.33 23.61
CA GLY A 38 13.32 -39.93 23.31
C GLY A 38 14.14 -39.33 22.14
N LEU A 39 15.35 -39.86 21.89
CA LEU A 39 16.15 -39.53 20.71
C LEU A 39 15.57 -40.05 19.39
N SER A 40 14.74 -41.09 19.43
CA SER A 40 14.09 -41.66 18.25
C SER A 40 13.10 -40.69 17.63
N PHE A 41 12.46 -39.85 18.45
CA PHE A 41 11.59 -38.78 17.96
C PHE A 41 12.37 -37.82 17.06
N PHE A 42 13.54 -37.37 17.48
CA PHE A 42 14.39 -36.49 16.64
C PHE A 42 14.79 -37.14 15.33
N LYS A 43 15.14 -38.44 15.33
CA LYS A 43 15.47 -39.19 14.12
C LYS A 43 14.33 -39.25 13.10
N ILE A 44 13.08 -39.21 13.56
CA ILE A 44 11.89 -39.18 12.69
C ILE A 44 11.81 -37.85 11.91
N PHE A 45 12.21 -36.73 12.52
CA PHE A 45 12.23 -35.41 11.88
C PHE A 45 13.51 -35.14 11.10
N GLU A 46 14.61 -35.75 11.50
CA GLU A 46 15.94 -35.54 10.91
C GLU A 46 15.99 -35.95 9.42
N LEU A 47 15.53 -37.16 9.10
CA LEU A 47 15.51 -37.68 7.73
C LEU A 47 14.70 -36.80 6.77
N PRO A 48 13.42 -36.46 7.02
CA PRO A 48 12.66 -35.61 6.13
C PRO A 48 13.18 -34.16 6.10
N TYR A 49 13.78 -33.66 7.19
CA TYR A 49 14.40 -32.34 7.21
C TYR A 49 15.58 -32.24 6.23
N TYR A 50 16.52 -33.18 6.26
CA TYR A 50 17.67 -33.17 5.34
C TYR A 50 17.25 -33.40 3.88
N ASN A 51 16.20 -34.20 3.64
CA ASN A 51 15.61 -34.35 2.30
C ASN A 51 15.10 -33.01 1.72
N LEU A 52 14.63 -32.07 2.55
CA LEU A 52 14.21 -30.72 2.11
C LEU A 52 15.40 -29.90 1.57
N PHE A 53 16.60 -30.13 2.10
CA PHE A 53 17.84 -29.47 1.65
C PHE A 53 18.52 -30.20 0.49
N GLY A 54 17.96 -31.33 0.03
CA GLY A 54 18.48 -32.10 -1.09
C GLY A 54 19.45 -33.23 -0.72
N GLU A 55 19.66 -33.50 0.57
CA GLU A 55 20.42 -34.67 1.02
C GLU A 55 19.52 -35.91 1.00
N LEU A 56 19.45 -36.56 -0.17
CA LEU A 56 18.59 -37.73 -0.40
C LEU A 56 19.35 -39.02 -0.08
N GLN A 57 19.08 -39.60 1.09
CA GLN A 57 19.62 -40.91 1.48
C GLN A 57 18.85 -42.06 0.78
N LEU A 58 19.04 -42.18 -0.53
CA LEU A 58 18.32 -43.15 -1.38
C LEU A 58 18.55 -44.61 -0.94
N ASP A 59 19.75 -44.94 -0.47
CA ASP A 59 20.11 -46.29 -0.03
C ASP A 59 19.30 -46.71 1.20
N SER A 60 19.12 -45.78 2.15
CA SER A 60 18.23 -45.97 3.30
C SER A 60 16.78 -46.15 2.87
N ILE A 61 16.27 -45.27 1.98
CA ILE A 61 14.87 -45.31 1.48
C ILE A 61 14.56 -46.60 0.72
N LYS A 62 15.54 -47.12 -0.04
CA LYS A 62 15.44 -48.39 -0.77
C LYS A 62 15.60 -49.62 0.12
N GLY A 63 16.02 -49.47 1.38
CA GLY A 63 16.30 -50.61 2.25
C GLY A 63 17.60 -51.34 1.91
N GLU A 64 18.54 -50.67 1.25
CA GLU A 64 19.85 -51.21 0.88
C GLU A 64 20.91 -50.61 1.82
N LYS A 65 21.11 -51.22 2.99
CA LYS A 65 22.16 -50.81 3.93
C LYS A 65 23.24 -51.89 4.05
N GLU A 66 24.45 -51.56 3.63
CA GLU A 66 25.58 -52.49 3.46
C GLU A 66 26.12 -53.09 4.79
N ASN A 67 25.85 -52.46 5.93
CA ASN A 67 26.36 -52.86 7.26
C ASN A 67 25.24 -52.97 8.30
N CYS A 68 24.34 -53.94 8.15
CA CYS A 68 23.29 -54.20 9.13
C CYS A 68 23.74 -55.17 10.24
N PRO A 69 23.47 -54.86 11.52
CA PRO A 69 23.74 -55.77 12.63
C PRO A 69 22.86 -57.03 12.52
N SER A 70 23.39 -58.17 12.99
CA SER A 70 22.69 -59.48 12.93
C SER A 70 21.32 -59.48 13.60
N ASP A 71 21.07 -58.56 14.54
CA ASP A 71 19.78 -58.43 15.22
C ASP A 71 18.66 -57.88 14.31
N GLY A 72 18.98 -57.25 13.17
CA GLY A 72 18.01 -56.73 12.19
C GLY A 72 17.15 -55.54 12.67
N ILE A 73 17.17 -55.20 13.96
CA ILE A 73 16.32 -54.18 14.60
C ILE A 73 16.51 -52.76 14.00
N ASN A 74 17.74 -52.44 13.54
CA ASN A 74 18.09 -51.11 12.99
C ASN A 74 18.40 -51.15 11.48
N CYS A 75 17.94 -52.20 10.78
CA CYS A 75 18.15 -52.35 9.35
C CYS A 75 16.91 -51.90 8.57
N PRO A 76 17.03 -50.98 7.59
CA PRO A 76 15.89 -50.60 6.77
C PRO A 76 15.51 -51.75 5.85
N LEU A 77 14.21 -52.03 5.73
CA LEU A 77 13.69 -53.06 4.83
C LEU A 77 13.19 -52.45 3.52
N TRP A 78 13.41 -53.14 2.40
CA TRP A 78 12.88 -52.72 1.10
C TRP A 78 11.34 -52.74 1.14
N ASN A 79 10.72 -51.61 0.79
CA ASN A 79 9.27 -51.48 0.68
C ASN A 79 8.90 -50.49 -0.44
N PRO A 80 8.11 -50.90 -1.45
CA PRO A 80 7.72 -50.04 -2.56
C PRO A 80 6.88 -48.82 -2.11
N LEU A 81 6.12 -48.94 -1.02
CA LEU A 81 5.31 -47.83 -0.50
C LEU A 81 6.20 -46.69 0.02
N THR A 82 7.34 -46.99 0.64
CA THR A 82 8.28 -45.98 1.12
C THR A 82 8.79 -45.12 -0.03
N GLN A 83 9.09 -45.73 -1.18
CA GLN A 83 9.58 -45.03 -2.35
C GLN A 83 8.51 -44.15 -3.00
N ILE A 84 7.27 -44.62 -3.06
CA ILE A 84 6.13 -43.82 -3.54
C ILE A 84 5.89 -42.63 -2.60
N MET A 85 5.90 -42.85 -1.28
CA MET A 85 5.73 -41.78 -0.28
C MET A 85 6.86 -40.76 -0.33
N HIS A 86 8.10 -41.19 -0.58
CA HIS A 86 9.25 -40.30 -0.76
C HIS A 86 9.09 -39.42 -2.00
N ALA A 87 8.70 -39.99 -3.14
CA ALA A 87 8.45 -39.23 -4.36
C ALA A 87 7.32 -38.20 -4.19
N LEU A 88 6.23 -38.61 -3.53
CA LEU A 88 5.10 -37.73 -3.24
C LEU A 88 5.50 -36.60 -2.28
N TYR A 89 6.30 -36.90 -1.27
CA TYR A 89 6.84 -35.92 -0.34
C TYR A 89 7.70 -34.87 -1.05
N LEU A 90 8.64 -35.28 -1.90
CA LEU A 90 9.48 -34.34 -2.64
C LEU A 90 8.64 -33.43 -3.55
N LEU A 91 7.58 -33.96 -4.18
CA LEU A 91 6.66 -33.15 -4.96
C LEU A 91 5.95 -32.09 -4.11
N PHE A 92 5.35 -32.49 -2.98
CA PHE A 92 4.61 -31.52 -2.15
C PHE A 92 5.53 -30.56 -1.39
N ALA A 93 6.60 -31.06 -0.75
CA ALA A 93 7.46 -30.24 0.10
C ALA A 93 8.44 -29.38 -0.71
N VAL A 94 9.15 -29.97 -1.67
CA VAL A 94 10.21 -29.24 -2.41
C VAL A 94 9.61 -28.51 -3.61
N VAL A 95 8.77 -29.16 -4.41
CA VAL A 95 8.27 -28.54 -5.66
C VAL A 95 7.09 -27.61 -5.40
N LEU A 96 6.17 -27.93 -4.48
CA LEU A 96 5.01 -27.06 -4.22
C LEU A 96 5.29 -26.07 -3.09
N LEU A 97 5.64 -26.55 -1.90
CA LEU A 97 5.77 -25.68 -0.72
C LEU A 97 6.95 -24.71 -0.81
N LEU A 98 8.16 -25.16 -1.19
CA LEU A 98 9.30 -24.23 -1.33
C LEU A 98 9.05 -23.14 -2.37
N ASN A 99 8.46 -23.50 -3.51
CA ASN A 99 8.12 -22.52 -4.55
C ASN A 99 7.05 -21.54 -4.08
N LEU A 100 6.06 -22.01 -3.32
CA LEU A 100 5.06 -21.14 -2.70
C LEU A 100 5.68 -20.23 -1.63
N LEU A 101 6.63 -20.73 -0.83
CA LEU A 101 7.35 -19.92 0.16
C LEU A 101 8.03 -18.73 -0.51
N ILE A 102 8.78 -19.00 -1.57
CA ILE A 102 9.51 -17.97 -2.30
C ILE A 102 8.52 -16.96 -2.88
N ALA A 103 7.41 -17.42 -3.46
CA ALA A 103 6.37 -16.55 -4.01
C ALA A 103 5.74 -15.63 -2.94
N VAL A 104 5.30 -16.19 -1.81
CA VAL A 104 4.72 -15.39 -0.71
C VAL A 104 5.74 -14.44 -0.11
N SER A 105 6.98 -14.91 0.09
CA SER A 105 8.07 -14.06 0.62
C SER A 105 8.33 -12.86 -0.28
N SER A 106 8.33 -13.07 -1.60
CA SER A 106 8.48 -12.00 -2.58
C SER A 106 7.31 -11.02 -2.54
N ALA A 107 6.08 -11.51 -2.50
CA ALA A 107 4.88 -10.68 -2.41
C ALA A 107 4.82 -9.85 -1.12
N VAL A 108 5.20 -10.44 0.01
CA VAL A 108 5.24 -9.74 1.29
C VAL A 108 6.44 -8.77 1.33
N TYR A 109 7.55 -9.10 0.67
CA TYR A 109 8.72 -8.21 0.56
C TYR A 109 8.40 -6.92 -0.18
N THR A 110 7.69 -7.00 -1.31
CA THR A 110 7.31 -5.79 -2.04
C THR A 110 6.43 -4.88 -1.20
N GLU A 111 5.50 -5.44 -0.42
CA GLU A 111 4.67 -4.65 0.49
C GLU A 111 5.47 -4.05 1.65
N LEU A 112 6.25 -4.87 2.36
CA LEU A 112 6.95 -4.45 3.58
C LEU A 112 8.20 -3.62 3.34
N SER A 113 8.84 -3.74 2.17
CA SER A 113 10.04 -2.98 1.83
C SER A 113 9.80 -1.47 1.90
N SER A 114 8.66 -1.00 1.39
CA SER A 114 8.28 0.42 1.44
C SER A 114 8.24 0.95 2.89
N LYS A 115 7.50 0.26 3.77
CA LYS A 115 7.37 0.59 5.20
C LYS A 115 8.72 0.49 5.93
N ALA A 116 9.53 -0.52 5.58
CA ALA A 116 10.84 -0.75 6.18
C ALA A 116 11.84 0.35 5.81
N ILE A 117 11.81 0.85 4.57
CA ILE A 117 12.67 1.95 4.12
C ILE A 117 12.36 3.24 4.89
N ASP A 118 11.09 3.55 5.13
CA ASP A 118 10.73 4.76 5.87
C ASP A 118 11.12 4.65 7.35
N LEU A 119 10.90 3.48 7.96
CA LEU A 119 11.39 3.22 9.31
C LEU A 119 12.93 3.26 9.37
N TRP A 120 13.62 2.76 8.34
CA TRP A 120 15.08 2.83 8.25
C TRP A 120 15.57 4.28 8.17
N LYS A 121 14.93 5.14 7.36
CA LYS A 121 15.26 6.58 7.32
C LYS A 121 15.05 7.23 8.68
N PHE A 122 13.96 6.94 9.37
CA PHE A 122 13.69 7.47 10.71
C PHE A 122 14.74 6.99 11.74
N ASN A 123 15.04 5.70 11.73
CA ASN A 123 16.06 5.12 12.59
C ASN A 123 17.43 5.70 12.27
N GLN A 124 17.78 5.86 10.99
CA GLN A 124 19.03 6.45 10.55
C GLN A 124 19.17 7.89 11.06
N PHE A 125 18.13 8.70 10.93
CA PHE A 125 18.12 10.06 11.49
C PHE A 125 18.31 10.04 13.01
N THR A 126 17.61 9.15 13.69
CA THR A 126 17.73 8.99 15.14
C THR A 126 19.15 8.59 15.53
N PHE A 127 19.76 7.64 14.82
CA PHE A 127 21.14 7.23 15.04
C PHE A 127 22.11 8.38 14.78
N LEU A 128 21.96 9.12 13.68
CA LEU A 128 22.79 10.30 13.37
C LEU A 128 22.75 11.32 14.51
N ARG A 129 21.54 11.66 15.00
CA ARG A 129 21.37 12.55 16.15
C ARG A 129 22.06 12.01 17.42
N MET A 130 21.98 10.71 17.67
CA MET A 130 22.68 10.08 18.80
C MET A 130 24.21 10.12 18.64
N TYR A 131 24.73 10.00 17.41
CA TYR A 131 26.16 10.06 17.13
C TYR A 131 26.75 11.47 17.27
N GLU A 132 26.01 12.52 16.91
CA GLU A 132 26.45 13.91 17.12
C GLU A 132 26.69 14.23 18.60
N LEU A 133 25.91 13.63 19.50
CA LEU A 133 26.04 13.81 20.95
C LEU A 133 27.13 12.91 21.56
N LYS A 134 27.65 11.93 20.81
CA LYS A 134 28.61 10.95 21.33
C LYS A 134 30.04 11.45 21.21
N SER A 135 30.87 11.13 22.21
CA SER A 135 32.32 11.41 22.15
C SER A 135 32.96 10.71 20.96
N VAL A 136 33.85 11.42 20.25
CA VAL A 136 34.60 10.94 19.07
C VAL A 136 35.48 9.71 19.38
N PHE A 137 35.78 9.46 20.66
CA PHE A 137 36.61 8.33 21.07
C PHE A 137 35.79 7.06 21.30
N PRO A 138 36.30 5.88 20.88
CA PRO A 138 35.65 4.61 21.14
C PRO A 138 35.45 4.36 22.65
N PRO A 139 34.48 3.51 23.05
CA PRO A 139 34.04 3.35 24.44
C PRO A 139 35.15 3.27 25.50
N PRO A 140 36.27 2.55 25.32
CA PRO A 140 37.32 2.49 26.34
C PRO A 140 38.08 3.82 26.54
N PHE A 141 38.20 4.68 25.53
CA PHE A 141 38.95 5.95 25.61
C PHE A 141 38.06 7.17 25.92
N SER A 142 36.73 6.99 25.91
CA SER A 142 35.75 8.06 26.18
C SER A 142 35.86 8.62 27.60
N THR A 143 36.19 7.79 28.59
CA THR A 143 36.32 8.20 30.00
C THR A 143 37.48 9.17 30.20
N ILE A 144 38.63 8.92 29.56
CA ILE A 144 39.81 9.79 29.64
C ILE A 144 39.53 11.15 29.01
N HIS A 145 38.93 11.16 27.82
CA HIS A 145 38.57 12.40 27.13
C HIS A 145 37.56 13.23 27.92
N THR A 146 36.58 12.58 28.57
CA THR A 146 35.60 13.25 29.45
C THR A 146 36.28 13.85 30.68
N PHE A 147 37.25 13.16 31.28
CA PHE A 147 38.01 13.65 32.43
C PHE A 147 38.87 14.88 32.07
N ILE A 148 39.56 14.85 30.93
CA ILE A 148 40.35 15.99 30.43
C ILE A 148 39.45 17.20 30.14
N ARG A 149 38.30 17.00 29.48
CA ARG A 149 37.33 18.08 29.26
C ARG A 149 36.82 18.68 30.58
N PHE A 150 36.55 17.86 31.58
CA PHE A 150 36.11 18.32 32.89
C PHE A 150 37.18 19.21 33.55
N LEU A 151 38.45 18.80 33.53
CA LEU A 151 39.57 19.59 34.06
C LEU A 151 39.74 20.94 33.32
N ILE A 152 39.61 20.95 31.99
CA ILE A 152 39.67 22.19 31.19
C ILE A 152 38.52 23.14 31.54
N ILE A 153 37.30 22.62 31.76
CA ILE A 153 36.14 23.43 32.13
C ILE A 153 36.34 24.06 33.51
N VAL A 154 36.85 23.30 34.50
CA VAL A 154 37.14 23.82 35.84
C VAL A 154 38.23 24.89 35.78
N ALA A 155 39.29 24.66 35.01
CA ALA A 155 40.36 25.65 34.80
C ALA A 155 39.87 26.92 34.10
N LYS A 156 39.05 26.78 33.04
CA LYS A 156 38.41 27.93 32.37
C LYS A 156 37.51 28.69 33.34
N LYS A 157 36.71 28.00 34.16
CA LYS A 157 35.81 28.64 35.13
C LYS A 157 36.57 29.40 36.23
N TRP A 158 37.78 28.97 36.56
CA TRP A 158 38.70 29.72 37.42
C TRP A 158 39.39 30.91 36.71
N CYS A 159 39.64 30.83 35.39
CA CYS A 159 40.28 31.91 34.63
C CYS A 159 39.32 32.96 34.01
N ILE A 160 38.03 32.67 33.86
CA ILE A 160 37.05 33.51 33.12
C ILE A 160 36.60 34.77 33.89
N THR A 161 37.13 35.07 35.08
CA THR A 161 36.91 36.39 35.71
C THR A 161 37.52 37.57 34.94
N SER A 162 38.37 37.34 33.92
CA SER A 162 39.18 38.42 33.30
C SER A 162 39.00 38.68 31.79
N ASN A 163 38.22 37.91 31.01
CA ASN A 163 38.33 37.98 29.54
C ASN A 163 37.03 38.39 28.80
N GLN A 164 36.95 39.67 28.42
CA GLN A 164 35.80 40.33 27.77
C GLN A 164 35.67 40.03 26.26
N GLU A 165 36.69 39.42 25.65
CA GLU A 165 36.74 39.16 24.19
C GLU A 165 35.99 37.89 23.74
N GLU A 166 35.83 36.88 24.59
CA GLU A 166 35.06 35.67 24.24
C GLU A 166 33.55 35.97 24.08
N VAL A 167 33.04 36.97 24.81
CA VAL A 167 31.63 37.42 24.72
C VAL A 167 31.32 38.03 23.35
N LYS A 168 32.22 38.86 22.81
CA LYS A 168 32.02 39.50 21.48
C LYS A 168 32.00 38.49 20.32
N ARG A 169 32.78 37.41 20.40
CA ARG A 169 32.81 36.35 19.38
C ARG A 169 31.55 35.47 19.44
N ALA A 170 31.05 35.20 20.64
CA ALA A 170 29.78 34.50 20.84
C ALA A 170 28.60 35.32 20.30
N ASP A 171 28.58 36.63 20.57
CA ASP A 171 27.55 37.55 20.05
C ASP A 171 27.54 37.61 18.52
N GLN A 172 28.71 37.70 17.87
CA GLN A 172 28.80 37.67 16.39
C GLN A 172 28.27 36.37 15.77
N SER A 173 28.59 35.23 16.37
CA SER A 173 28.09 33.93 15.87
C SER A 173 26.57 33.78 16.04
N THR A 174 26.02 34.35 17.11
CA THR A 174 24.59 34.34 17.40
C THR A 174 23.83 35.26 16.43
N GLN A 175 24.41 36.43 16.13
CA GLN A 175 23.85 37.36 15.15
C GLN A 175 23.86 36.76 13.73
N ALA A 176 24.97 36.13 13.30
CA ALA A 176 25.08 35.47 12.00
C ALA A 176 24.08 34.31 11.85
N ASN A 177 23.88 33.49 12.90
CA ASN A 177 22.89 32.41 12.88
C ASN A 177 21.45 32.94 12.77
N SER A 178 21.13 34.06 13.42
CA SER A 178 19.80 34.67 13.34
C SER A 178 19.46 35.19 11.93
N GLU A 179 20.46 35.76 11.23
CA GLU A 179 20.28 36.21 9.85
C GLU A 179 20.11 35.03 8.89
N LEU A 180 20.87 33.95 9.09
CA LEU A 180 20.73 32.75 8.25
C LEU A 180 19.36 32.09 8.43
N GLN A 181 18.84 32.06 9.66
CA GLN A 181 17.56 31.46 10.00
C GLN A 181 16.37 32.23 9.41
N SER A 182 16.45 33.56 9.34
CA SER A 182 15.42 34.38 8.67
C SER A 182 15.40 34.13 7.16
N ARG A 183 16.57 34.05 6.51
CA ARG A 183 16.68 33.70 5.08
C ARG A 183 16.15 32.29 4.79
N LEU A 184 16.43 31.32 5.65
CA LEU A 184 15.92 29.95 5.50
C LEU A 184 14.38 29.91 5.57
N SER A 185 13.79 30.63 6.53
CA SER A 185 12.33 30.68 6.68
C SER A 185 11.61 31.31 5.48
N ALA A 186 12.24 32.30 4.82
CA ALA A 186 11.71 32.87 3.59
C ALA A 186 11.68 31.84 2.45
N VAL A 187 12.77 31.08 2.28
CA VAL A 187 12.87 30.02 1.26
C VAL A 187 11.88 28.88 1.57
N GLU A 188 11.75 28.47 2.82
CA GLU A 188 10.76 27.46 3.23
C GLU A 188 9.33 27.92 2.91
N GLY A 189 9.00 29.19 3.14
CA GLY A 189 7.69 29.76 2.80
C GLY A 189 7.39 29.76 1.30
N GLU A 190 8.35 30.19 0.47
CA GLU A 190 8.22 30.16 -1.00
C GLU A 190 8.08 28.73 -1.52
N CYS A 191 8.89 27.79 -1.01
CA CYS A 191 8.82 26.38 -1.37
C CYS A 191 7.46 25.77 -0.96
N PHE A 192 6.99 26.03 0.27
CA PHE A 192 5.71 25.55 0.77
C PHE A 192 4.55 26.05 -0.08
N SER A 193 4.56 27.33 -0.47
CA SER A 193 3.53 27.91 -1.35
C SER A 193 3.46 27.21 -2.70
N CYS A 194 4.61 26.95 -3.34
CA CYS A 194 4.68 26.24 -4.61
C CYS A 194 4.18 24.78 -4.50
N VAL A 195 4.56 24.07 -3.43
CA VAL A 195 4.11 22.70 -3.16
C VAL A 195 2.59 22.66 -2.90
N PHE A 196 2.07 23.58 -2.09
CA PHE A 196 0.65 23.67 -1.79
C PHE A 196 -0.19 23.99 -3.03
N ALA A 197 0.29 24.91 -3.88
CA ALA A 197 -0.34 25.21 -5.16
C ALA A 197 -0.42 23.98 -6.08
N LYS A 198 0.66 23.18 -6.16
CA LYS A 198 0.66 21.91 -6.90
C LYS A 198 -0.24 20.85 -6.28
N PHE A 199 -0.31 20.77 -4.95
CA PHE A 199 -1.16 19.83 -4.24
C PHE A 199 -2.64 20.07 -4.52
N ASN A 200 -3.08 21.33 -4.47
CA ASN A 200 -4.45 21.73 -4.85
C ASN A 200 -4.77 21.52 -6.34
N GLN A 201 -3.77 21.36 -7.19
CA GLN A 201 -3.91 21.05 -8.62
C GLN A 201 -3.90 19.55 -8.92
N SER A 202 -3.97 18.68 -7.91
CA SER A 202 -4.04 17.22 -8.11
C SER A 202 -5.11 16.87 -9.17
N PRO A 203 -4.81 15.97 -10.13
CA PRO A 203 -5.64 15.74 -11.31
C PRO A 203 -7.08 15.34 -10.96
N SER A 204 -7.29 14.67 -9.84
CA SER A 204 -8.60 14.29 -9.32
C SER A 204 -9.46 15.48 -8.86
N GLN A 205 -8.87 16.55 -8.31
CA GLN A 205 -9.60 17.76 -7.92
C GLN A 205 -9.78 18.75 -9.09
N ALA A 206 -8.83 18.79 -10.02
CA ALA A 206 -8.95 19.61 -11.23
C ALA A 206 -10.09 19.13 -12.15
N VAL A 207 -10.28 17.80 -12.26
CA VAL A 207 -11.41 17.21 -12.98
C VAL A 207 -12.72 17.47 -12.25
N SER A 208 -12.77 17.29 -10.91
CA SER A 208 -14.00 17.56 -10.16
C SER A 208 -14.41 19.03 -10.19
N ALA A 209 -13.44 19.96 -10.10
CA ALA A 209 -13.68 21.40 -10.19
C ALA A 209 -14.18 21.82 -11.58
N SER A 210 -13.63 21.23 -12.65
CA SER A 210 -14.12 21.42 -14.01
C SER A 210 -15.53 20.85 -14.18
N LEU A 211 -15.81 19.67 -13.64
CA LEU A 211 -17.12 19.03 -13.70
C LEU A 211 -18.19 19.84 -12.96
N THR A 212 -17.87 20.40 -11.78
CA THR A 212 -18.79 21.30 -11.06
C THR A 212 -19.05 22.59 -11.84
N ARG A 213 -18.03 23.17 -12.48
CA ARG A 213 -18.19 24.40 -13.26
C ARG A 213 -19.06 24.17 -14.50
N THR A 214 -18.86 23.06 -15.20
CA THR A 214 -19.71 22.66 -16.34
C THR A 214 -21.13 22.33 -15.88
N SER A 215 -21.30 21.63 -14.76
CA SER A 215 -22.61 21.30 -14.19
C SER A 215 -23.40 22.55 -13.78
N ASP A 216 -22.74 23.54 -13.18
CA ASP A 216 -23.38 24.81 -12.79
C ASP A 216 -23.79 25.65 -14.00
N THR A 217 -22.99 25.62 -15.07
CA THR A 217 -23.29 26.33 -16.32
C THR A 217 -24.51 25.70 -17.00
N ILE A 218 -24.53 24.37 -17.15
CA ILE A 218 -25.67 23.64 -17.71
C ILE A 218 -26.93 23.85 -16.87
N ARG A 219 -26.82 23.83 -15.53
CA ARG A 219 -27.96 24.10 -14.64
C ARG A 219 -28.52 25.51 -14.86
N GLY A 220 -27.66 26.50 -15.07
CA GLY A 220 -28.06 27.87 -15.40
C GLY A 220 -28.82 27.97 -16.72
N ASP A 221 -28.28 27.36 -17.77
CA ASP A 221 -28.88 27.38 -19.10
C ASP A 221 -30.23 26.66 -19.14
N VAL A 222 -30.32 25.48 -18.50
CA VAL A 222 -31.60 24.75 -18.35
C VAL A 222 -32.62 25.57 -17.56
N ALA A 223 -32.20 26.25 -16.49
CA ALA A 223 -33.11 27.09 -15.72
C ALA A 223 -33.65 28.28 -16.53
N ASN A 224 -32.84 28.84 -17.44
CA ASN A 224 -33.27 29.91 -18.33
C ASN A 224 -34.26 29.40 -19.39
N LEU A 225 -33.97 28.26 -20.04
CA LEU A 225 -34.90 27.63 -20.99
C LEU A 225 -36.25 27.28 -20.35
N VAL A 226 -36.25 26.75 -19.12
CA VAL A 226 -37.50 26.45 -18.40
C VAL A 226 -38.31 27.72 -18.08
N ARG A 227 -37.64 28.85 -17.79
CA ARG A 227 -38.34 30.13 -17.61
C ARG A 227 -38.96 30.61 -18.91
N GLU A 228 -38.22 30.55 -20.02
CA GLU A 228 -38.73 30.94 -21.33
C GLU A 228 -39.93 30.08 -21.75
N MET A 229 -39.85 28.76 -21.60
CA MET A 229 -40.97 27.85 -21.89
C MET A 229 -42.21 28.19 -21.05
N ASN A 230 -42.04 28.49 -19.76
CA ASN A 230 -43.15 28.90 -18.90
C ASN A 230 -43.77 30.24 -19.32
N THR A 231 -42.97 31.18 -19.84
CA THR A 231 -43.50 32.42 -20.39
C THR A 231 -44.31 32.19 -21.67
N TRP A 232 -43.81 31.35 -22.58
CA TRP A 232 -44.53 30.97 -23.79
C TRP A 232 -45.85 30.25 -23.49
N MET A 233 -45.86 29.31 -22.52
CA MET A 233 -47.09 28.65 -22.08
C MET A 233 -48.14 29.63 -21.54
N ARG A 234 -47.72 30.67 -20.81
CA ARG A 234 -48.65 31.71 -20.32
C ARG A 234 -49.22 32.54 -21.47
N GLN A 235 -48.40 32.88 -22.46
CA GLN A 235 -48.85 33.63 -23.63
C GLN A 235 -49.87 32.80 -24.44
N LEU A 236 -49.59 31.52 -24.67
CA LEU A 236 -50.53 30.62 -25.34
C LEU A 236 -51.86 30.53 -24.58
N LYS A 237 -51.81 30.41 -23.25
CA LYS A 237 -53.03 30.38 -22.43
C LYS A 237 -53.83 31.68 -22.52
N GLN A 238 -53.16 32.85 -22.57
CA GLN A 238 -53.84 34.14 -22.77
C GLN A 238 -54.51 34.23 -24.14
N ILE A 239 -53.88 33.69 -25.19
CA ILE A 239 -54.46 33.64 -26.53
C ILE A 239 -55.69 32.74 -26.52
N GLU A 240 -55.61 31.57 -25.88
CA GLU A 240 -56.74 30.63 -25.79
C GLU A 240 -57.89 31.17 -24.93
N ASP A 241 -57.59 31.89 -23.84
CA ASP A 241 -58.61 32.56 -23.01
C ASP A 241 -59.26 33.74 -23.78
N ALA A 242 -58.51 34.48 -24.59
CA ALA A 242 -59.05 35.54 -25.45
C ALA A 242 -59.94 34.97 -26.56
N GLU A 243 -59.54 33.87 -27.19
CA GLU A 243 -60.32 33.17 -28.21
C GLU A 243 -61.61 32.56 -27.62
N ASN A 244 -61.55 32.00 -26.41
CA ASN A 244 -62.73 31.50 -25.70
C ASN A 244 -63.69 32.62 -25.26
N GLY A 245 -63.19 33.85 -25.04
CA GLY A 245 -64.01 35.04 -24.82
C GLY A 245 -64.73 35.51 -26.09
N GLU A 246 -64.12 35.33 -27.25
CA GLU A 246 -64.66 35.76 -28.55
C GLU A 246 -65.65 34.75 -29.16
N LYS A 247 -65.58 33.47 -28.75
CA LYS A 247 -66.50 32.37 -29.14
C LYS A 247 -67.97 32.52 -28.70
N THR A 248 -68.38 33.68 -28.18
CA THR A 248 -69.80 34.06 -28.11
C THR A 248 -70.34 34.73 -29.39
N GLY A 249 -69.52 34.91 -30.43
CA GLY A 249 -69.95 35.41 -31.74
C GLY A 249 -69.42 34.61 -32.93
N THR A 250 -70.33 33.86 -33.58
CA THR A 250 -70.29 33.41 -35.00
C THR A 250 -69.17 32.48 -35.52
N SER A 251 -69.56 31.21 -35.72
CA SER A 251 -69.24 30.26 -36.82
C SER A 251 -68.05 30.52 -37.76
N ASP A 252 -66.87 29.94 -37.47
CA ASP A 252 -66.01 29.30 -38.49
C ASP A 252 -65.08 28.22 -37.88
N ARG A 253 -65.57 26.97 -37.77
CA ARG A 253 -64.91 25.89 -37.00
C ARG A 253 -63.82 25.09 -37.75
N GLY A 254 -63.57 25.37 -39.04
CA GLY A 254 -62.68 24.54 -39.86
C GLY A 254 -61.24 25.06 -40.01
N ILE A 255 -61.05 26.39 -39.98
CA ILE A 255 -59.77 27.03 -40.25
C ILE A 255 -58.96 27.24 -38.96
N GLU A 256 -59.63 27.43 -37.82
CA GLU A 256 -58.99 27.62 -36.50
C GLU A 256 -58.27 26.36 -35.99
N GLU A 257 -58.87 25.17 -36.08
CA GLU A 257 -58.21 23.93 -35.64
C GLU A 257 -56.95 23.61 -36.47
N ALA A 258 -56.92 24.01 -37.75
CA ALA A 258 -55.77 23.83 -38.61
C ALA A 258 -54.60 24.73 -38.20
N ILE A 259 -54.87 26.01 -37.87
CA ILE A 259 -53.84 26.96 -37.46
C ILE A 259 -53.26 26.59 -36.08
N ILE A 260 -54.11 26.18 -35.13
CA ILE A 260 -53.67 25.74 -33.80
C ILE A 260 -52.84 24.45 -33.92
N SER A 261 -53.27 23.49 -34.74
CA SER A 261 -52.49 22.27 -35.02
C SER A 261 -51.15 22.55 -35.68
N GLU A 262 -51.07 23.51 -36.60
CA GLU A 262 -49.83 23.91 -37.28
C GLU A 262 -48.87 24.62 -36.30
N CYS A 263 -49.38 25.51 -35.46
CA CYS A 263 -48.60 26.20 -34.43
C CYS A 263 -48.07 25.24 -33.35
N VAL A 264 -48.89 24.31 -32.88
CA VAL A 264 -48.47 23.29 -31.90
C VAL A 264 -47.45 22.34 -32.51
N ARG A 265 -47.59 21.93 -33.78
CA ARG A 265 -46.56 21.15 -34.49
C ARG A 265 -45.26 21.93 -34.63
N ASN A 266 -45.31 23.18 -35.06
CA ASN A 266 -44.11 24.00 -35.24
C ASN A 266 -43.39 24.29 -33.91
N ALA A 267 -44.15 24.51 -32.82
CA ALA A 267 -43.58 24.64 -31.48
C ALA A 267 -42.96 23.33 -30.99
N SER A 268 -43.63 22.19 -31.20
CA SER A 268 -43.11 20.87 -30.87
C SER A 268 -41.83 20.53 -31.65
N ASP A 269 -41.77 20.89 -32.94
CA ASP A 269 -40.59 20.66 -33.79
C ASP A 269 -39.42 21.58 -33.42
N ALA A 270 -39.69 22.82 -33.02
CA ALA A 270 -38.66 23.72 -32.51
C ALA A 270 -38.06 23.19 -31.19
N ILE A 271 -38.90 22.78 -30.25
CA ILE A 271 -38.48 22.20 -28.97
C ILE A 271 -37.72 20.89 -29.17
N SER A 272 -38.16 20.03 -30.11
CA SER A 272 -37.48 18.78 -30.46
C SER A 272 -36.08 19.01 -31.04
N LYS A 273 -35.91 20.03 -31.90
CA LYS A 273 -34.60 20.40 -32.46
C LYS A 273 -33.63 20.93 -31.40
N ASP A 274 -34.12 21.76 -30.48
CA ASP A 274 -33.28 22.30 -29.40
C ASP A 274 -32.90 21.21 -28.39
N LEU A 275 -33.81 20.27 -28.08
CA LEU A 275 -33.50 19.10 -27.27
C LEU A 275 -32.49 18.15 -27.96
N MET A 276 -32.55 17.99 -29.29
CA MET A 276 -31.54 17.22 -30.03
C MET A 276 -30.19 17.92 -30.05
N GLN A 277 -30.13 19.24 -30.18
CA GLN A 277 -28.88 19.99 -30.05
C GLN A 277 -28.27 19.81 -28.66
N LEU A 278 -29.05 19.94 -27.60
CA LEU A 278 -28.62 19.70 -26.22
C LEU A 278 -28.12 18.26 -26.02
N ARG A 279 -28.80 17.26 -26.59
CA ARG A 279 -28.36 15.86 -26.54
C ARG A 279 -27.04 15.63 -27.29
N SER A 280 -26.82 16.29 -28.43
CA SER A 280 -25.57 16.17 -29.19
C SER A 280 -24.37 16.81 -28.48
N ILE A 281 -24.62 17.84 -27.65
CA ILE A 281 -23.60 18.49 -26.82
C ILE A 281 -23.24 17.60 -25.62
N LEU A 282 -24.22 16.91 -25.03
CA LEU A 282 -24.04 15.94 -23.94
C LEU A 282 -23.30 14.66 -24.38
N ASP A 283 -23.54 14.14 -25.60
CA ASP A 283 -22.86 12.93 -26.10
C ASP A 283 -21.41 13.19 -26.58
N ARG A 284 -20.98 14.46 -26.68
CA ARG A 284 -19.61 14.84 -27.11
C ARG A 284 -18.64 15.15 -25.98
N SER A 285 -19.11 15.21 -24.73
CA SER A 285 -18.30 15.44 -23.52
C SER A 285 -18.07 14.15 -22.75
#